data_AF-A0A957RG71-F1
#
_entry.id   AF-A0A957RG71-F1
#
_cell.length_a   1.000
_cell.length_b   1.000
_cell.length_c   1.000
_cell.angle_alpha   90.00
_cell.angle_beta   90.00
_cell.angle_gamma   90.00
#
_symmetry.space_group_name_H-M   'P 1'
#
loop_
_entity.id
_entity.type
_entity.pdbx_description
1 polymer ?
#
loop_
_entity_poly.entity_id
_entity_poly.type
_entity_poly.pdbx_seq_one_letter_code
_entity_poly.pdbx_strand_id
1 'polypeptide(L)'
;MSEESKIEITIGNLTFKGEGTESWLSTQLDKILDKAEALLAVHLELDSTQPTQNNDNGEDEGESASVDNEIASKHLATFLKEKNASSPQVNKFLATAIWLHARGKRYLSTKDVTEALRNAQQSRLSNASDCLNKNVGKGFCEKHGSQFFVTPQGKKAI
;
A
#
# COMPACT_ATOMS: atom_id res chain seq x y z
N MET A 1 22.04 14.58 -33.30
CA MET A 1 21.90 14.00 -31.95
C MET A 1 20.55 14.47 -31.45
N SER A 2 19.60 13.57 -31.25
CA SER A 2 18.31 13.94 -30.66
C SER A 2 18.52 13.97 -29.14
N GLU A 3 18.36 15.13 -28.53
CA GLU A 3 18.49 15.30 -27.08
C GLU A 3 17.20 14.78 -26.42
N GLU A 4 17.27 13.58 -25.86
CA GLU A 4 16.19 13.03 -25.05
C GLU A 4 16.21 13.69 -23.68
N SER A 5 15.08 14.29 -23.31
CA SER A 5 14.90 14.97 -22.03
C SER A 5 14.03 14.09 -21.13
N LYS A 6 14.25 14.19 -19.82
CA LYS A 6 13.45 13.50 -18.81
C LYS A 6 12.81 14.53 -17.90
N ILE A 7 11.50 14.42 -17.73
CA ILE A 7 10.74 15.29 -16.82
C ILE A 7 10.03 14.44 -15.77
N GLU A 8 10.08 14.94 -14.54
CA GLU A 8 9.31 14.44 -13.42
C GLU A 8 8.55 15.60 -12.82
N ILE A 9 7.22 15.50 -12.79
CA ILE A 9 6.34 16.56 -12.34
C ILE A 9 5.43 15.98 -11.26
N THR A 10 5.35 16.70 -10.14
CA THR A 10 4.47 16.32 -9.03
C THR A 10 3.48 17.46 -8.77
N ILE A 11 2.19 17.17 -8.86
CA ILE A 11 1.10 18.11 -8.58
C ILE A 11 0.23 17.47 -7.50
N GLY A 12 0.31 17.99 -6.27
CA GLY A 12 -0.36 17.38 -5.12
C GLY A 12 0.10 15.93 -4.89
N ASN A 13 -0.82 14.97 -5.05
CA ASN A 13 -0.60 13.53 -4.94
C ASN A 13 -0.30 12.84 -6.29
N LEU A 14 -0.27 13.57 -7.39
CA LEU A 14 -0.13 13.02 -8.74
C LEU A 14 1.32 13.17 -9.22
N THR A 15 1.96 12.06 -9.57
CA THR A 15 3.33 12.03 -10.10
C THR A 15 3.32 11.59 -11.55
N PHE A 16 3.82 12.44 -12.44
CA PHE A 16 4.07 12.14 -13.84
C PHE A 16 5.56 12.00 -14.10
N LYS A 17 5.96 10.95 -14.83
CA LYS A 17 7.33 10.74 -15.32
C LYS A 17 7.28 10.47 -16.81
N GLY A 18 7.99 11.27 -17.59
CA GLY A 18 8.10 11.12 -19.04
C GLY A 18 9.53 11.32 -19.51
N GLU A 19 9.94 10.54 -20.49
CA GLU A 19 11.25 10.63 -21.14
C GLU A 19 11.03 10.62 -22.66
N GLY A 20 11.63 11.58 -23.36
CA GLY A 20 11.46 11.73 -24.80
C GLY A 20 11.92 13.09 -25.32
N THR A 21 11.58 13.39 -26.57
CA THR A 21 11.91 14.69 -27.19
C THR A 21 11.06 15.80 -26.58
N GLU A 22 11.60 17.01 -26.51
CA GLU A 22 10.93 18.19 -25.93
C GLU A 22 9.51 18.39 -26.49
N SER A 23 9.36 18.33 -27.82
CA SER A 23 8.06 18.45 -28.49
C SER A 23 7.03 17.38 -28.08
N TRP A 24 7.50 16.16 -27.82
CA TRP A 24 6.65 15.07 -27.37
C TRP A 24 6.25 15.26 -25.91
N LEU A 25 7.21 15.62 -25.05
CA LEU A 25 6.97 15.85 -23.62
C LEU A 25 6.01 17.00 -23.37
N SER A 26 6.16 18.12 -24.07
CA SER A 26 5.23 19.26 -23.96
C SER A 26 3.81 18.85 -24.38
N THR A 27 3.68 18.09 -25.46
CA THR A 27 2.37 17.57 -25.90
C THR A 27 1.73 16.64 -24.88
N GLN A 28 2.52 15.79 -24.20
CA GLN A 28 2.00 14.91 -23.16
C GLN A 28 1.65 15.69 -21.88
N LEU A 29 2.45 16.70 -21.54
CA LEU A 29 2.21 17.56 -20.39
C LEU A 29 0.91 18.37 -20.55
N ASP A 30 0.69 18.99 -21.71
CA ASP A 30 -0.55 19.72 -22.00
C ASP A 30 -1.78 18.82 -21.87
N LYS A 31 -1.70 17.58 -22.37
CA LYS A 31 -2.79 16.60 -22.21
C LYS A 31 -3.07 16.22 -20.76
N ILE A 32 -2.03 16.18 -19.93
CA ILE A 32 -2.17 15.87 -18.51
C ILE A 32 -2.76 17.07 -17.76
N LEU A 33 -2.37 18.29 -18.11
CA LEU A 33 -2.91 19.52 -17.53
C LEU A 33 -4.37 19.75 -17.95
N ASP A 34 -4.73 19.53 -19.21
CA ASP A 34 -6.11 19.57 -19.70
C ASP A 34 -7.01 18.55 -18.99
N LYS A 35 -6.42 17.42 -18.59
CA LYS A 35 -7.11 16.38 -17.83
C LYS A 35 -6.86 16.49 -16.34
N ALA A 36 -6.13 17.48 -15.83
CA ALA A 36 -5.75 17.53 -14.43
C ALA A 36 -6.98 17.69 -13.54
N GLU A 37 -7.94 18.53 -13.94
CA GLU A 37 -9.20 18.70 -13.22
C GLU A 37 -10.04 17.42 -13.23
N ALA A 38 -10.05 16.69 -14.34
CA ALA A 38 -10.70 15.37 -14.44
C ALA A 38 -9.94 14.27 -13.67
N LEU A 39 -8.62 14.32 -13.57
CA LEU A 39 -7.80 13.37 -12.81
C LEU A 39 -7.92 13.63 -11.31
N LEU A 40 -8.05 14.89 -10.91
CA LEU A 40 -8.38 15.29 -9.54
C LEU A 40 -9.82 14.89 -9.19
N ALA A 41 -10.76 15.05 -10.13
CA ALA A 41 -12.15 14.59 -9.98
C ALA A 41 -12.26 13.06 -9.94
N VAL A 42 -11.51 12.31 -10.75
CA VAL A 42 -11.48 10.83 -10.71
C VAL A 42 -10.80 10.31 -9.44
N HIS A 43 -9.88 11.07 -8.84
CA HIS A 43 -9.36 10.73 -7.51
C HIS A 43 -10.38 11.00 -6.39
N LEU A 44 -11.35 11.88 -6.61
CA LEU A 44 -12.50 12.13 -5.72
C LEU A 44 -13.69 11.20 -6.02
N GLU A 45 -13.85 10.71 -7.26
CA GLU A 45 -14.94 9.83 -7.69
C GLU A 45 -14.55 8.35 -7.77
N LEU A 46 -13.28 7.99 -7.55
CA LEU A 46 -12.92 6.62 -7.12
C LEU A 46 -13.38 6.31 -5.68
N ASP A 47 -13.90 7.31 -4.96
CA ASP A 47 -14.71 7.15 -3.75
C ASP A 47 -16.22 7.03 -4.07
N SER A 48 -16.67 7.16 -5.33
CA SER A 48 -18.10 7.11 -5.69
C SER A 48 -18.35 6.85 -7.18
N THR A 49 -18.24 5.59 -7.65
CA THR A 49 -19.24 4.89 -8.51
C THR A 49 -18.68 3.62 -9.16
N GLN A 50 -19.32 2.49 -8.82
CA GLN A 50 -19.27 1.24 -9.60
C GLN A 50 -19.82 1.43 -11.03
N PRO A 51 -19.50 0.52 -11.97
CA PRO A 51 -20.48 0.04 -12.93
C PRO A 51 -21.24 -1.16 -12.34
N THR A 52 -22.55 -0.98 -12.17
CA THR A 52 -23.55 -2.00 -11.87
C THR A 52 -23.78 -2.92 -13.08
N GLN A 53 -23.90 -4.24 -12.86
CA GLN A 53 -25.13 -4.98 -13.17
C GLN A 53 -25.12 -6.44 -12.68
N ASN A 54 -26.09 -6.72 -11.79
CA ASN A 54 -26.85 -7.97 -11.55
C ASN A 54 -26.05 -9.21 -11.08
N ASN A 55 -26.36 -9.91 -9.98
CA ASN A 55 -27.56 -10.03 -9.16
C ASN A 55 -27.15 -10.45 -7.73
N ASP A 56 -27.95 -9.99 -6.76
CA ASP A 56 -28.33 -10.63 -5.51
C ASP A 56 -27.29 -10.89 -4.39
N ASN A 57 -27.55 -10.17 -3.29
CA ASN A 57 -27.29 -10.45 -1.88
C ASN A 57 -25.85 -10.60 -1.33
N GLY A 58 -25.51 -9.69 -0.41
CA GLY A 58 -24.49 -9.92 0.62
C GLY A 58 -23.79 -8.64 1.06
N GLU A 59 -24.26 -8.08 2.19
CA GLU A 59 -23.75 -6.89 2.86
C GLU A 59 -22.26 -7.01 3.30
N ASP A 60 -21.60 -5.85 3.40
CA ASP A 60 -20.52 -5.47 4.34
C ASP A 60 -19.20 -4.95 3.73
N GLU A 61 -18.58 -4.01 4.44
CA GLU A 61 -17.25 -3.39 4.27
C GLU A 61 -17.14 -2.00 3.58
N GLY A 62 -17.60 -0.95 4.27
CA GLY A 62 -17.31 0.47 3.99
C GLY A 62 -16.25 1.12 4.88
N GLU A 63 -15.47 0.35 5.67
CA GLU A 63 -14.70 0.90 6.81
C GLU A 63 -13.16 0.87 6.64
N SER A 64 -12.62 0.33 5.52
CA SER A 64 -11.17 0.05 5.40
C SER A 64 -10.29 1.17 4.81
N ALA A 65 -10.81 2.08 3.99
CA ALA A 65 -9.98 3.00 3.21
C ALA A 65 -9.37 4.16 4.04
N SER A 66 -10.12 4.66 5.03
CA SER A 66 -9.69 5.74 5.93
C SER A 66 -8.65 5.26 6.95
N VAL A 67 -8.82 4.05 7.47
CA VAL A 67 -7.86 3.42 8.41
C VAL A 67 -6.53 3.12 7.73
N ASP A 68 -6.55 2.61 6.49
CA ASP A 68 -5.33 2.33 5.73
C ASP A 68 -4.54 3.63 5.43
N ASN A 69 -5.21 4.75 5.12
CA ASN A 69 -4.53 6.05 4.94
C ASN A 69 -3.87 6.57 6.22
N GLU A 70 -4.55 6.46 7.37
CA GLU A 70 -3.97 6.86 8.65
C GLU A 70 -2.72 6.04 8.98
N ILE A 71 -2.78 4.72 8.78
CA ILE A 71 -1.64 3.81 9.01
C ILE A 71 -0.48 4.13 8.06
N ALA A 72 -0.78 4.34 6.78
CA ALA A 72 0.22 4.63 5.75
C ALA A 72 0.99 5.94 6.01
N SER A 73 0.33 6.92 6.62
CA SER A 73 0.94 8.22 6.98
C SER A 73 1.94 8.13 8.14
N LYS A 74 1.81 7.12 9.00
CA LYS A 74 2.65 6.96 10.19
C LYS A 74 3.98 6.32 9.87
N HIS A 75 5.03 6.76 10.57
CA HIS A 75 6.31 6.04 10.57
C HIS A 75 6.15 4.68 11.26
N LEU A 76 6.78 3.63 10.71
CA LEU A 76 6.63 2.25 11.19
C LEU A 76 6.92 2.11 12.70
N ALA A 77 7.94 2.80 13.20
CA ALA A 77 8.29 2.77 14.63
C ALA A 77 7.17 3.30 15.54
N THR A 78 6.46 4.34 15.10
CA THR A 78 5.32 4.91 15.84
C THR A 78 4.15 3.94 15.81
N PHE A 79 3.83 3.39 14.64
CA PHE A 79 2.77 2.42 14.48
C PHE A 79 2.98 1.15 15.34
N LEU A 80 4.20 0.61 15.35
CA LEU A 80 4.55 -0.56 16.18
C LEU A 80 4.44 -0.29 17.68
N LYS A 81 4.64 0.95 18.13
CA LYS A 81 4.46 1.34 19.54
C LYS A 81 2.99 1.49 19.88
N GLU A 82 2.21 2.21 19.05
CA GLU A 82 0.76 2.38 19.23
C GLU A 82 0.05 1.03 19.33
N LYS A 83 0.44 0.07 18.49
CA LYS A 83 -0.14 -1.27 18.43
C LYS A 83 0.47 -2.27 19.41
N ASN A 84 1.33 -1.82 20.33
CA ASN A 84 2.05 -2.69 21.30
C ASN A 84 2.76 -3.90 20.65
N ALA A 85 3.18 -3.74 19.39
CA ALA A 85 3.74 -4.79 18.55
C ALA A 85 5.28 -4.79 18.53
N SER A 86 5.92 -3.92 19.31
CA SER A 86 7.39 -3.76 19.33
C SER A 86 8.14 -4.96 19.95
N SER A 87 7.51 -5.74 20.83
CA SER A 87 8.16 -6.84 21.55
C SER A 87 7.79 -8.23 21.04
N PRO A 88 6.50 -8.61 20.91
CA PRO A 88 6.16 -9.95 20.44
C PRO A 88 6.48 -10.09 18.95
N GLN A 89 7.40 -10.98 18.56
CA GLN A 89 7.86 -11.10 17.17
C GLN A 89 6.72 -11.38 16.18
N VAL A 90 5.74 -12.19 16.59
CA VAL A 90 4.57 -12.53 15.78
C VAL A 90 3.70 -11.29 15.50
N ASN A 91 3.48 -10.46 16.53
CA ASN A 91 2.72 -9.23 16.42
C ASN A 91 3.50 -8.16 15.65
N LYS A 92 4.81 -8.06 15.85
CA LYS A 92 5.69 -7.18 15.08
C LYS A 92 5.61 -7.49 13.60
N PHE A 93 5.67 -8.77 13.24
CA PHE A 93 5.53 -9.22 11.86
C PHE A 93 4.18 -8.79 11.29
N LEU A 94 3.09 -9.07 12.03
CA LEU A 94 1.74 -8.75 11.60
C LEU A 94 1.52 -7.24 11.41
N ALA A 95 1.88 -6.42 12.41
CA ALA A 95 1.77 -4.97 12.32
C ALA A 95 2.60 -4.41 11.16
N THR A 96 3.82 -4.92 10.95
CA THR A 96 4.63 -4.48 9.81
C THR A 96 3.98 -4.86 8.48
N ALA A 97 3.38 -6.05 8.38
CA ALA A 97 2.65 -6.48 7.19
C ALA A 97 1.41 -5.61 6.93
N ILE A 98 0.64 -5.27 7.97
CA ILE A 98 -0.50 -4.35 7.88
C ILE A 98 -0.03 -2.98 7.40
N TRP A 99 1.05 -2.45 7.96
CA TRP A 99 1.61 -1.16 7.56
C TRP A 99 2.08 -1.16 6.10
N LEU A 100 2.70 -2.24 5.62
CA LEU A 100 3.06 -2.38 4.21
C LEU A 100 1.84 -2.50 3.29
N HIS A 101 0.80 -3.21 3.74
CA HIS A 101 -0.45 -3.36 3.02
C HIS A 101 -1.18 -2.02 2.88
N ALA A 102 -1.24 -1.24 3.95
CA ALA A 102 -1.81 0.11 3.98
C ALA A 102 -1.11 1.07 2.99
N ARG A 103 0.17 0.84 2.71
CA ARG A 103 0.95 1.59 1.70
C ARG A 103 0.80 1.06 0.27
N GLY A 104 -0.21 0.24 0.01
CA GLY A 104 -0.59 -0.25 -1.32
C GLY A 104 0.03 -1.59 -1.72
N LYS A 105 0.81 -2.24 -0.86
CA LYS A 105 1.45 -3.53 -1.19
C LYS A 105 0.55 -4.71 -0.79
N ARG A 106 -0.31 -5.14 -1.72
CA ARG A 106 -1.31 -6.21 -1.49
C ARG A 106 -0.70 -7.58 -1.19
N TYR A 107 0.37 -7.94 -1.91
CA TYR A 107 1.10 -9.19 -1.71
C TYR A 107 2.49 -8.92 -1.16
N LEU A 108 2.81 -9.64 -0.08
CA LEU A 108 4.02 -9.47 0.72
C LEU A 108 4.82 -10.76 0.74
N SER A 109 6.13 -10.62 0.83
CA SER A 109 7.04 -11.70 1.18
C SER A 109 7.62 -11.47 2.56
N THR A 110 8.17 -12.51 3.18
CA THR A 110 8.91 -12.37 4.45
C THR A 110 10.09 -11.41 4.31
N LYS A 111 10.69 -11.33 3.11
CA LYS A 111 11.77 -10.39 2.79
C LYS A 111 11.29 -8.94 2.91
N ASP A 112 10.12 -8.62 2.35
CA ASP A 112 9.55 -7.27 2.41
C ASP A 112 9.36 -6.79 3.86
N VAL A 113 8.86 -7.69 4.73
CA VAL A 113 8.68 -7.39 6.17
C VAL A 113 10.03 -7.16 6.84
N THR A 114 11.02 -8.01 6.59
CA THR A 114 12.36 -7.85 7.19
C THR A 114 13.08 -6.60 6.69
N GLU A 115 12.89 -6.24 5.43
CA GLU A 115 13.47 -5.04 4.83
C GLU A 115 12.82 -3.77 5.37
N ALA A 116 11.49 -3.75 5.52
CA ALA A 116 10.77 -2.65 6.16
C ALA A 116 11.26 -2.41 7.60
N LEU A 117 11.44 -3.47 8.39
CA LEU A 117 12.00 -3.37 9.74
C LEU A 117 13.45 -2.85 9.72
N ARG A 118 14.27 -3.30 8.77
CA ARG A 118 15.65 -2.84 8.63
C ARG A 118 15.71 -1.35 8.28
N ASN A 119 14.90 -0.92 7.32
CA ASN A 119 14.86 0.47 6.85
C ASN A 119 14.34 1.42 7.93
N ALA A 120 13.40 0.96 8.76
CA ALA A 120 12.90 1.70 9.92
C ALA A 120 13.79 1.58 11.18
N GLN A 121 14.99 0.99 11.06
CA GLN A 121 15.93 0.76 12.16
C GLN A 121 15.31 0.02 13.37
N GLN A 122 14.36 -0.88 13.12
CA GLN A 122 13.70 -1.69 14.14
C GLN A 122 14.48 -2.99 14.40
N SER A 123 14.24 -3.58 15.58
CA SER A 123 14.85 -4.87 15.92
C SER A 123 14.39 -5.97 14.94
N ARG A 124 15.37 -6.73 14.45
CA ARG A 124 15.16 -7.80 13.47
C ARG A 124 14.28 -8.91 14.04
N LEU A 125 13.57 -9.59 13.15
CA LEU A 125 12.88 -10.83 13.50
C LEU A 125 13.89 -11.97 13.57
N SER A 126 13.78 -12.84 14.59
CA SER A 126 14.64 -14.00 14.71
C SER A 126 14.27 -15.07 13.68
N ASN A 127 12.99 -15.26 13.41
CA ASN A 127 12.50 -16.18 12.39
C ASN A 127 11.21 -15.66 11.73
N ALA A 128 11.36 -14.98 10.58
CA ALA A 128 10.23 -14.39 9.86
C ALA A 128 9.27 -15.45 9.30
N SER A 129 9.79 -16.61 8.86
CA SER A 129 8.96 -17.70 8.34
C SER A 129 8.08 -18.34 9.41
N ASP A 130 8.63 -18.54 10.62
CA ASP A 130 7.85 -19.01 11.78
C ASP A 130 6.77 -18.00 12.20
N CYS A 131 7.11 -16.70 12.21
CA CYS A 131 6.12 -15.65 12.48
C CYS A 131 4.98 -15.65 11.46
N LEU A 132 5.29 -15.81 10.17
CA LEU A 132 4.29 -15.96 9.13
C LEU A 132 3.41 -17.19 9.37
N ASN A 133 4.00 -18.37 9.61
CA ASN A 133 3.25 -19.60 9.86
C ASN A 133 2.30 -19.47 11.06
N LYS A 134 2.74 -18.80 12.14
CA LYS A 134 1.91 -18.53 13.31
C LYS A 134 0.76 -17.58 13.02
N ASN A 135 0.99 -16.53 12.22
CA ASN A 135 -0.08 -15.63 11.79
C ASN A 135 -1.07 -16.31 10.82
N VAL A 136 -0.58 -17.20 9.97
CA VAL A 136 -1.43 -18.04 9.09
C VAL A 136 -2.28 -19.01 9.91
N GLY A 137 -1.69 -19.70 10.90
CA GLY A 137 -2.43 -20.59 11.79
C GLY A 137 -3.51 -19.89 12.63
N LYS A 138 -3.41 -18.57 12.81
CA LYS A 138 -4.41 -17.73 13.48
C LYS A 138 -5.45 -17.13 12.53
N GLY A 139 -5.32 -17.33 11.22
CA GLY A 139 -6.18 -16.71 10.21
C GLY A 139 -5.88 -15.25 9.90
N PHE A 140 -4.77 -14.69 10.40
CA PHE A 140 -4.40 -13.28 10.21
C PHE A 140 -3.66 -13.01 8.89
N CYS A 141 -2.99 -14.02 8.37
CA CYS A 141 -2.32 -14.00 7.07
C CYS A 141 -2.76 -15.21 6.26
N GLU A 142 -2.73 -15.08 4.94
CA GLU A 142 -2.96 -16.21 4.04
C GLU A 142 -1.85 -16.28 3.00
N LYS A 143 -1.35 -17.50 2.74
CA LYS A 143 -0.27 -17.73 1.79
C LYS A 143 -0.82 -17.85 0.37
N HIS A 144 -0.15 -17.18 -0.56
CA HIS A 144 -0.41 -17.26 -1.99
C HIS A 144 0.91 -17.52 -2.71
N GLY A 145 1.22 -18.80 -2.95
CA GLY A 145 2.49 -19.23 -3.54
C GLY A 145 3.69 -18.88 -2.66
N SER A 146 4.61 -18.08 -3.21
CA SER A 146 5.80 -17.57 -2.50
C SER A 146 5.54 -16.29 -1.71
N GLN A 147 4.33 -15.74 -1.79
CA GLN A 147 3.90 -14.51 -1.14
C GLN A 147 2.74 -14.80 -0.17
N PHE A 148 2.30 -13.78 0.55
CA PHE A 148 1.15 -13.82 1.44
C PHE A 148 0.45 -12.46 1.43
N PHE A 149 -0.79 -12.42 1.91
CA PHE A 149 -1.51 -11.18 2.17
C PHE A 149 -2.07 -11.19 3.59
N VAL A 150 -2.48 -10.02 4.08
CA VAL A 150 -3.10 -9.87 5.40
C VAL A 150 -4.62 -9.96 5.22
N THR A 151 -5.28 -10.79 6.01
CA THR A 151 -6.74 -10.94 5.97
C THR A 151 -7.43 -9.78 6.70
N PRO A 152 -8.73 -9.54 6.48
CA PRO A 152 -9.49 -8.56 7.26
C PRO A 152 -9.42 -8.82 8.77
N GLN A 153 -9.43 -10.10 9.17
CA GLN A 153 -9.25 -10.51 10.57
C GLN A 153 -7.87 -10.11 11.11
N GLY A 154 -6.82 -10.27 10.32
CA GLY A 154 -5.46 -9.84 10.68
C GLY A 154 -5.36 -8.34 10.92
N LYS A 155 -6.03 -7.52 10.09
CA LYS A 155 -6.09 -6.06 10.28
C LYS A 155 -6.75 -5.65 11.59
N LYS A 156 -7.80 -6.37 12.01
CA LYS A 156 -8.55 -6.12 13.26
C LYS A 156 -7.84 -6.69 14.51
N ALA A 157 -6.85 -7.55 14.34
CA ALA A 157 -6.21 -8.27 15.43
C ALA A 157 -5.14 -7.47 16.21
N ILE A 158 -4.79 -6.27 15.75
CA ILE A 158 -3.72 -5.45 16.31
C ILE A 158 -4.15 -4.01 16.58
#